data_AF-A0AAE9JFF5-F1
#
_entry.id   AF-A0AAE9JFF5-F1
#
_cell.length_a   1.000
_cell.length_b   1.000
_cell.length_c   1.000
_cell.angle_alpha   90.00
_cell.angle_beta   90.00
_cell.angle_gamma   90.00
#
_symmetry.space_group_name_H-M   'P 1'
#
loop_
_entity.id
_entity.type
_entity.pdbx_description
1 polymer ?
#
loop_
_entity_poly.entity_id
_entity_poly.type
_entity_poly.pdbx_seq_one_letter_code
_entity_poly.pdbx_strand_id
1 'polypeptide(L)'
;MSSPRCLQHIYQSLCTMISLILNSVLIYLILYKSPKKLGDYKWLMIYTAVFEQIYTVVDLLTEPTAYSYGYSFVVFRRYNATWTDSNKSQVLIVTWCGLFGSSMAVFGVHFVYRFASVHPKNITKSLYNLNIEDISYISAVFYVEDPNDGSIHLSWGSWIALVQFSTMVGSSMFCVSFLGYLCYSELSSQLSMTSSQSQVANSLKKQLYFALVGQTVIPITFMYLPVCVFVFGPVFMVEIGVISTYLTHAVTLYPVLNPLPNMFIIKSYRNTIIEKRPLRDEYLPDYRYPLGRFKSSYPFANIREAVPRVIERGPLGCGWFQKMNISWTHGIAIPDPHDMLTLYVQCKLVDEPATPWKIEAKVSISLYNHDDPEASLSYNLGVRTFQNMSRSVQQNNVININDLLDENFGFVKNNEIRVESDIRILTVEGFYQPKVIDYRVPPPEKQNHILAFEYEDAKLYVHKAILSFHLHYPDYIYSTNSFPIKRLSSGCLEQYLDALYGFPIYIHARQTVKDILSVARTFITHAISQRAAPAIIYDSMGQDIPKNHVELAVEFDLRRVIHAWLSKMDSVRKEDVEGLNIEEMSGEVMKAIVRKVINSGWEKN
;
A
#
# COMPACT_ATOMS: atom_id res chain seq x y z
N MET A 1 36.62 20.00 -37.67
CA MET A 1 36.57 19.39 -36.33
C MET A 1 36.24 20.49 -35.34
N SER A 2 35.15 20.37 -34.59
CA SER A 2 34.77 21.33 -33.55
C SER A 2 35.87 21.43 -32.49
N SER A 3 36.21 22.66 -32.10
CA SER A 3 37.16 22.92 -31.00
C SER A 3 36.68 22.23 -29.72
N PRO A 4 37.56 21.57 -28.93
CA PRO A 4 37.21 20.93 -27.65
C PRO A 4 36.42 21.83 -26.70
N ARG A 5 36.63 23.15 -26.77
CA ARG A 5 35.87 24.15 -25.99
C ARG A 5 34.40 24.19 -26.40
N CYS A 6 34.12 24.22 -27.70
CA CYS A 6 32.75 24.26 -28.22
C CYS A 6 31.95 23.05 -27.72
N LEU A 7 32.59 21.87 -27.67
CA LEU A 7 31.98 20.65 -27.15
C LEU A 7 31.68 20.75 -25.64
N GLN A 8 32.59 21.31 -24.84
CA GLN A 8 32.40 21.52 -23.40
C GLN A 8 31.27 22.52 -23.11
N HIS A 9 31.22 23.65 -23.81
CA HIS A 9 30.14 24.64 -23.65
C HIS A 9 28.78 24.06 -24.04
N ILE A 10 28.70 23.28 -25.12
CA ILE A 10 27.48 22.58 -25.54
C ILE A 10 27.06 21.58 -24.45
N TYR A 11 27.99 20.79 -23.92
CA TYR A 11 27.71 19.82 -22.87
C TYR A 11 27.20 20.48 -21.58
N GLN A 12 27.86 21.54 -21.11
CA GLN A 12 27.47 22.30 -19.91
C GLN A 12 26.11 22.98 -20.10
N SER A 13 25.85 23.56 -21.28
CA SER A 13 24.57 24.16 -21.62
C SER A 13 23.43 23.14 -21.60
N LEU A 14 23.65 21.97 -22.20
CA LEU A 14 22.67 20.87 -22.19
C LEU A 14 22.39 20.36 -20.77
N CYS A 15 23.44 20.13 -19.98
CA CYS A 15 23.28 19.69 -18.59
C CYS A 15 22.53 20.72 -17.75
N THR A 16 22.82 22.01 -17.94
CA THR A 16 22.13 23.11 -17.24
C THR A 16 20.66 23.18 -17.62
N MET A 17 20.33 23.11 -18.91
CA MET A 17 18.94 23.10 -19.38
C MET A 17 18.16 21.91 -18.79
N ILE A 18 18.74 20.71 -18.84
CA ILE A 18 18.10 19.51 -18.30
C ILE A 18 17.93 19.62 -16.79
N SER A 19 18.96 20.07 -16.05
CA SER A 19 18.87 20.25 -14.59
C SER A 19 17.81 21.28 -14.20
N LEU A 20 17.71 22.41 -14.89
CA LEU A 20 16.69 23.43 -14.64
C LEU A 20 15.27 22.87 -14.85
N ILE A 21 15.05 22.12 -15.93
CA ILE A 21 13.77 21.48 -16.23
C ILE A 21 13.44 20.45 -15.15
N LEU A 22 14.35 19.53 -14.84
CA LEU A 22 14.12 18.47 -13.86
C LEU A 22 13.86 19.05 -12.46
N ASN A 23 14.67 19.99 -11.99
CA ASN A 23 14.45 20.59 -10.68
C ASN A 23 13.15 21.42 -10.63
N SER A 24 12.74 22.06 -11.73
CA SER A 24 11.43 22.75 -11.81
C SER A 24 10.26 21.76 -11.75
N VAL A 25 10.37 20.64 -12.46
CA VAL A 25 9.38 19.54 -12.41
C VAL A 25 9.32 18.94 -11.01
N LEU A 26 10.47 18.75 -10.35
CA LEU A 26 10.52 18.27 -8.96
C LEU A 26 9.80 19.23 -8.00
N ILE A 27 10.07 20.53 -8.11
CA ILE A 27 9.39 21.55 -7.29
C ILE A 27 7.87 21.52 -7.52
N TYR A 28 7.43 21.44 -8.79
CA TYR A 28 6.01 21.29 -9.13
C TYR A 28 5.38 20.04 -8.49
N LEU A 29 6.06 18.88 -8.57
CA LEU A 29 5.58 17.64 -7.96
C LEU A 29 5.53 17.73 -6.44
N ILE A 30 6.48 18.40 -5.79
CA ILE A 30 6.48 18.59 -4.34
C ILE A 30 5.34 19.51 -3.90
N LEU A 31 5.05 20.58 -4.65
CA LEU A 31 3.98 21.53 -4.29
C LEU A 31 2.58 20.93 -4.48
N TYR A 32 2.35 20.22 -5.59
CA TYR A 32 0.98 19.84 -6.00
C TYR A 32 0.65 18.35 -5.86
N LYS A 33 1.65 17.47 -5.76
CA LYS A 33 1.47 16.00 -5.74
C LYS A 33 2.06 15.31 -4.51
N SER A 34 2.57 16.08 -3.55
CA SER A 34 3.16 15.54 -2.32
C SER A 34 2.10 15.06 -1.31
N PRO A 35 2.29 13.89 -0.68
CA PRO A 35 1.40 13.40 0.37
C PRO A 35 1.30 14.37 1.57
N LYS A 36 0.10 14.58 2.12
CA LYS A 36 -0.11 15.44 3.31
C LYS A 36 0.73 15.04 4.54
N LYS A 37 1.14 13.77 4.63
CA LYS A 37 1.98 13.21 5.71
C LYS A 37 3.46 13.61 5.62
N LEU A 38 3.90 14.29 4.56
CA LEU A 38 5.29 14.69 4.37
C LEU A 38 5.71 15.86 5.30
N GLY A 39 4.75 16.65 5.81
CA GLY A 39 5.02 17.73 6.77
C GLY A 39 6.07 18.74 6.28
N ASP A 40 6.96 19.15 7.20
CA ASP A 40 7.98 20.17 6.94
C ASP A 40 9.13 19.71 6.02
N TYR A 41 9.28 18.40 5.82
CA TYR A 41 10.29 17.82 4.93
C TYR A 41 10.11 18.26 3.47
N LYS A 42 8.90 18.68 3.07
CA LYS A 42 8.66 19.21 1.72
C LYS A 42 9.41 20.52 1.46
N TRP A 43 9.55 21.36 2.48
CA TRP A 43 10.25 22.64 2.38
C TRP A 43 11.76 22.44 2.25
N LEU A 44 12.27 21.42 2.93
CA LEU A 44 13.65 20.97 2.80
C LEU A 44 13.98 20.55 1.36
N MET A 45 13.16 19.69 0.75
CA MET A 45 13.39 19.26 -0.63
C MET A 45 13.25 20.39 -1.66
N ILE A 46 12.34 21.36 -1.44
CA ILE A 46 12.21 22.55 -2.29
C ILE A 46 13.47 23.42 -2.18
N TYR A 47 13.97 23.63 -0.96
CA TYR A 47 15.20 24.39 -0.73
C TYR A 47 16.39 23.78 -1.47
N THR A 48 16.58 22.46 -1.38
CA THR A 48 17.65 21.75 -2.10
C THR A 48 17.52 21.88 -3.63
N ALA A 49 16.29 21.73 -4.17
CA ALA A 49 16.05 21.87 -5.61
C ALA A 49 16.31 23.30 -6.12
N VAL A 50 15.92 24.33 -5.35
CA VAL A 50 16.18 25.74 -5.69
C VAL A 50 17.68 26.04 -5.64
N PHE A 51 18.38 25.52 -4.63
CA PHE A 51 19.82 25.68 -4.51
C PHE A 51 20.57 25.02 -5.70
N GLU A 52 20.14 23.84 -6.15
CA GLU A 52 20.69 23.19 -7.34
C GLU A 52 20.46 23.98 -8.63
N GLN A 53 19.30 24.63 -8.78
CA GLN A 53 19.04 25.53 -9.92
C GLN A 53 19.97 26.73 -9.92
N ILE A 54 20.23 27.32 -8.76
CA ILE A 54 21.19 28.43 -8.63
C ILE A 54 22.60 27.93 -8.96
N TYR A 55 22.98 26.75 -8.47
CA TYR A 55 24.29 26.15 -8.73
C TYR A 55 24.52 25.90 -10.22
N THR A 56 23.57 25.30 -10.95
CA THR A 56 23.75 25.01 -12.38
C THR A 56 23.80 26.26 -13.25
N VAL A 57 23.05 27.30 -12.89
CA VAL A 57 23.15 28.61 -13.56
C VAL A 57 24.54 29.21 -13.35
N VAL A 58 25.09 29.14 -12.14
CA VAL A 58 26.44 29.65 -11.87
C VAL A 58 27.52 28.78 -12.53
N ASP A 59 27.34 27.46 -12.61
CA ASP A 59 28.22 26.55 -13.37
C ASP A 59 28.29 26.95 -14.86
N LEU A 60 27.14 27.18 -15.48
CA LEU A 60 27.06 27.62 -16.88
C LEU A 60 27.66 29.01 -17.11
N LEU A 61 27.46 29.96 -16.19
CA LEU A 61 28.03 31.30 -16.33
C LEU A 61 29.55 31.32 -16.10
N THR A 62 30.05 30.38 -15.31
CA THR A 62 31.46 30.31 -14.93
C THR A 62 32.28 29.48 -15.91
N GLU A 63 31.73 28.44 -16.53
CA GLU A 63 32.44 27.58 -17.51
C GLU A 63 33.83 27.14 -17.00
N PRO A 64 33.90 26.57 -15.79
CA PRO A 64 35.17 26.28 -15.12
C PRO A 64 35.93 25.18 -15.88
N THR A 65 37.24 25.34 -16.00
CA THR A 65 38.14 24.30 -16.51
C THR A 65 39.14 23.94 -15.43
N ALA A 66 39.16 22.68 -15.02
CA ALA A 66 40.17 22.15 -14.13
C ALA A 66 41.29 21.51 -14.97
N TYR A 67 42.54 21.87 -14.67
CA TYR A 67 43.72 21.29 -15.30
C TYR A 67 44.74 20.94 -14.22
N SER A 68 45.38 19.79 -14.38
CA SER A 68 46.44 19.32 -13.50
C SER A 68 47.71 19.18 -14.33
N TYR A 69 48.80 19.82 -13.88
CA TYR A 69 50.10 19.77 -14.53
C TYR A 69 51.20 19.67 -13.47
N GLY A 70 51.97 18.58 -13.52
CA GLY A 70 52.96 18.27 -12.49
C GLY A 70 52.35 18.15 -11.08
N TYR A 71 52.91 18.88 -10.12
CA TYR A 71 52.52 18.83 -8.70
C TYR A 71 51.45 19.85 -8.28
N SER A 72 50.82 20.51 -9.26
CA SER A 72 49.83 21.56 -9.03
C SER A 72 48.53 21.27 -9.77
N PHE A 73 47.41 21.56 -9.10
CA PHE A 73 46.11 21.63 -9.77
C PHE A 73 45.66 23.10 -9.83
N VAL A 74 45.00 23.45 -10.93
CA VAL A 74 44.49 24.79 -11.18
C VAL A 74 43.08 24.69 -11.75
N VAL A 75 42.14 25.38 -11.13
CA VAL A 75 40.83 25.66 -11.73
C VAL A 75 40.86 27.09 -12.26
N PHE A 76 40.55 27.26 -13.54
CA PHE A 76 40.60 28.55 -14.21
C PHE A 76 39.46 28.75 -15.20
N ARG A 77 39.17 30.02 -15.48
CA ARG A 77 38.16 30.49 -16.44
C ARG A 77 38.84 31.47 -17.38
N ARG A 78 38.66 31.25 -18.67
CA ARG A 78 39.21 32.12 -19.72
C ARG A 78 38.21 33.23 -20.01
N TYR A 79 38.43 34.42 -19.46
CA TYR A 79 37.47 35.52 -19.61
C TYR A 79 37.56 36.22 -20.98
N ASN A 80 38.74 36.21 -21.63
CA ASN A 80 39.03 36.89 -22.90
C ASN A 80 38.21 36.38 -24.12
N ALA A 81 37.42 35.31 -23.95
CA ALA A 81 36.53 34.74 -24.96
C ALA A 81 35.05 34.77 -24.55
N THR A 82 34.69 35.53 -23.51
CA THR A 82 33.35 35.58 -22.89
C THR A 82 32.93 37.03 -22.62
N TRP A 83 31.67 37.25 -22.23
CA TRP A 83 31.06 38.58 -22.03
C TRP A 83 31.53 39.35 -20.78
N THR A 84 32.55 38.85 -20.05
CA THR A 84 32.91 39.32 -18.70
C THR A 84 34.35 39.81 -18.61
N ASP A 85 34.57 40.89 -17.88
CA ASP A 85 35.91 41.42 -17.56
C ASP A 85 36.62 40.60 -16.46
N SER A 86 37.94 40.78 -16.32
CA SER A 86 38.79 40.04 -15.36
C SER A 86 38.25 40.03 -13.92
N ASN A 87 37.80 41.19 -13.40
CA ASN A 87 37.21 41.29 -12.05
C ASN A 87 35.90 40.51 -11.90
N LYS A 88 35.02 40.55 -12.91
CA LYS A 88 33.75 39.81 -12.91
C LYS A 88 34.00 38.31 -13.05
N SER A 89 35.01 37.91 -13.82
CA SER A 89 35.45 36.52 -13.95
C SER A 89 36.03 35.96 -12.64
N GLN A 90 36.79 36.75 -11.89
CA GLN A 90 37.31 36.34 -10.58
C GLN A 90 36.17 36.13 -9.58
N VAL A 91 35.20 37.05 -9.55
CA VAL A 91 34.01 36.89 -8.71
C VAL A 91 33.23 35.64 -9.11
N LEU A 92 33.06 35.35 -10.40
CA LEU A 92 32.37 34.14 -10.87
C LEU A 92 33.08 32.85 -10.46
N ILE A 93 34.40 32.75 -10.62
CA ILE A 93 35.15 31.57 -10.19
C ILE A 93 35.12 31.37 -8.69
N VAL A 94 35.29 32.44 -7.91
CA VAL A 94 35.25 32.36 -6.45
C VAL A 94 33.82 32.03 -5.99
N THR A 95 32.81 32.56 -6.67
CA THR A 95 31.40 32.22 -6.42
C THR A 95 31.12 30.77 -6.79
N TRP A 96 31.66 30.25 -7.90
CA TRP A 96 31.50 28.85 -8.28
C TRP A 96 32.23 27.90 -7.32
N CYS A 97 33.48 28.18 -6.96
CA CYS A 97 34.21 27.40 -5.95
C CYS A 97 33.55 27.50 -4.57
N GLY A 98 33.04 28.68 -4.22
CA GLY A 98 32.25 28.91 -3.02
C GLY A 98 30.93 28.17 -3.05
N LEU A 99 30.24 28.11 -4.20
CA LEU A 99 28.98 27.38 -4.38
C LEU A 99 29.20 25.87 -4.41
N PHE A 100 30.29 25.39 -5.00
CA PHE A 100 30.74 24.01 -5.00
C PHE A 100 31.15 23.54 -3.60
N GLY A 101 31.92 24.35 -2.88
CA GLY A 101 32.21 24.17 -1.47
C GLY A 101 30.94 24.24 -0.63
N SER A 102 30.02 25.15 -0.95
CA SER A 102 28.75 25.30 -0.26
C SER A 102 27.75 24.21 -0.61
N SER A 103 27.81 23.52 -1.75
CA SER A 103 26.91 22.42 -2.07
C SER A 103 27.31 21.16 -1.32
N MET A 104 28.62 20.93 -1.14
CA MET A 104 29.15 19.98 -0.16
C MET A 104 28.81 20.41 1.28
N ALA A 105 28.90 21.71 1.57
CA ALA A 105 28.55 22.26 2.87
C ALA A 105 27.05 22.35 3.10
N VAL A 106 26.14 22.38 2.11
CA VAL A 106 24.68 22.54 2.27
C VAL A 106 24.08 21.28 2.88
N PHE A 107 24.61 20.10 2.51
CA PHE A 107 24.35 18.86 3.23
C PHE A 107 24.88 18.90 4.68
N GLY A 108 26.01 19.57 4.91
CA GLY A 108 26.52 19.89 6.24
C GLY A 108 25.74 20.99 6.98
N VAL A 109 25.18 21.99 6.29
CA VAL A 109 24.49 23.18 6.79
C VAL A 109 23.05 22.84 7.16
N HIS A 110 22.45 21.78 6.61
CA HIS A 110 21.25 21.20 7.22
C HIS A 110 21.49 20.66 8.64
N PHE A 111 22.69 20.16 8.93
CA PHE A 111 23.11 19.75 10.26
C PHE A 111 23.69 20.92 11.09
N VAL A 112 24.36 21.89 10.45
CA VAL A 112 25.04 23.03 11.09
C VAL A 112 24.12 24.24 11.32
N TYR A 113 23.06 24.47 10.54
CA TYR A 113 21.99 25.45 10.86
C TYR A 113 21.27 25.10 12.18
N ARG A 114 21.36 23.83 12.60
CA ARG A 114 20.95 23.34 13.93
C ARG A 114 21.98 23.59 15.03
N PHE A 115 23.21 23.95 14.69
CA PHE A 115 24.35 24.03 15.63
C PHE A 115 24.99 25.42 15.71
N ALA A 116 24.84 26.29 14.71
CA ALA A 116 25.56 27.56 14.60
C ALA A 116 24.69 28.81 14.77
N SER A 117 23.84 28.81 15.81
CA SER A 117 23.37 30.01 16.52
C SER A 117 24.47 30.67 17.37
N VAL A 118 25.75 30.44 17.04
CA VAL A 118 26.93 30.82 17.86
C VAL A 118 28.04 31.33 16.92
N HIS A 119 28.57 32.51 17.24
CA HIS A 119 29.14 33.55 16.36
C HIS A 119 30.54 33.35 15.68
N PRO A 120 30.95 34.27 14.75
CA PRO A 120 31.95 34.06 13.67
C PRO A 120 33.16 35.06 13.59
N LYS A 121 34.01 34.89 12.53
CA LYS A 121 35.00 35.82 11.86
C LYS A 121 36.47 35.72 12.30
N ASN A 122 37.54 36.03 11.53
CA ASN A 122 37.93 36.19 10.11
C ASN A 122 39.47 36.39 10.09
N ILE A 123 40.19 36.04 9.01
CA ILE A 123 41.64 36.35 8.80
C ILE A 123 41.84 36.89 7.37
N THR A 124 42.83 37.77 7.14
CA THR A 124 43.28 38.22 5.79
C THR A 124 44.81 38.29 5.61
N LYS A 125 45.27 37.73 4.48
CA LYS A 125 46.18 38.26 3.41
C LYS A 125 47.67 38.60 3.68
N SER A 126 48.59 38.06 2.85
CA SER A 126 49.27 38.77 1.72
C SER A 126 50.52 38.03 1.16
N LEU A 127 50.99 38.47 -0.04
CA LEU A 127 52.37 38.33 -0.63
C LEU A 127 52.57 37.12 -1.58
N TYR A 128 53.07 37.15 -2.84
CA TYR A 128 53.62 38.10 -3.84
C TYR A 128 53.39 37.45 -5.24
N ASN A 129 52.86 38.14 -6.26
CA ASN A 129 53.53 38.92 -7.33
C ASN A 129 54.10 38.12 -8.55
N LEU A 130 53.19 37.62 -9.40
CA LEU A 130 53.35 37.36 -10.85
C LEU A 130 52.08 37.85 -11.58
N ASN A 131 52.16 38.20 -12.88
CA ASN A 131 51.05 38.86 -13.61
C ASN A 131 49.92 37.89 -14.01
N ILE A 132 48.81 38.04 -13.29
CA ILE A 132 47.57 37.25 -13.25
C ILE A 132 46.46 37.88 -14.12
N GLU A 133 46.78 38.94 -14.86
CA GLU A 133 45.80 39.89 -15.40
C GLU A 133 44.80 39.26 -16.39
N ASP A 134 45.16 38.16 -17.06
CA ASP A 134 44.34 37.48 -18.08
C ASP A 134 43.58 36.23 -17.63
N ILE A 135 43.69 35.84 -16.34
CA ILE A 135 43.05 34.63 -15.81
C ILE A 135 42.70 34.73 -14.32
N SER A 136 41.53 34.22 -13.95
CA SER A 136 41.12 34.02 -12.56
C SER A 136 41.43 32.57 -12.15
N TYR A 137 42.18 32.32 -11.07
CA TYR A 137 42.49 30.96 -10.62
C TYR A 137 42.59 30.77 -9.09
N ILE A 138 42.47 29.51 -8.65
CA ILE A 138 42.76 29.01 -7.29
C ILE A 138 43.73 27.82 -7.45
N SER A 139 44.82 27.76 -6.68
CA SER A 139 45.84 26.70 -6.76
C SER A 139 46.38 26.31 -5.37
N ALA A 140 46.76 25.03 -5.19
CA ALA A 140 47.52 24.53 -4.06
C ALA A 140 48.80 23.84 -4.58
N VAL A 141 49.95 24.21 -4.01
CA VAL A 141 51.29 23.71 -4.43
C VAL A 141 51.86 22.88 -3.29
N PHE A 142 51.93 21.55 -3.46
CA PHE A 142 52.32 20.64 -2.36
C PHE A 142 53.84 20.52 -2.15
N TYR A 143 54.60 20.75 -3.21
CA TYR A 143 56.05 20.58 -3.27
C TYR A 143 56.67 21.81 -3.92
N VAL A 144 57.69 22.38 -3.29
CA VAL A 144 58.44 23.54 -3.77
C VAL A 144 59.90 23.12 -3.93
N GLU A 145 60.46 23.34 -5.11
CA GLU A 145 61.85 23.00 -5.43
C GLU A 145 62.77 24.14 -4.97
N ASP A 146 63.84 23.81 -4.22
CA ASP A 146 64.85 24.80 -3.84
C ASP A 146 65.68 25.18 -5.08
N PRO A 147 65.70 26.46 -5.51
CA PRO A 147 66.41 26.90 -6.71
C PRO A 147 67.92 26.66 -6.70
N ASN A 148 68.53 26.45 -5.53
CA ASN A 148 69.98 26.33 -5.39
C ASN A 148 70.50 24.88 -5.29
N ASP A 149 69.67 23.93 -4.88
CA ASP A 149 70.08 22.55 -4.60
C ASP A 149 69.19 21.48 -5.28
N GLY A 150 68.13 21.89 -6.00
CA GLY A 150 67.19 20.99 -6.69
C GLY A 150 66.42 20.05 -5.75
N SER A 151 66.51 20.29 -4.43
CA SER A 151 65.85 19.46 -3.43
C SER A 151 64.40 19.88 -3.23
N ILE A 152 63.51 18.88 -3.10
CA ILE A 152 62.06 19.09 -3.04
C ILE A 152 61.64 19.27 -1.58
N HIS A 153 61.10 20.44 -1.24
CA HIS A 153 60.58 20.74 0.09
C HIS A 153 59.05 20.77 0.13
N LEU A 154 58.48 20.37 1.26
CA LEU A 154 57.03 20.34 1.48
C LEU A 154 56.52 21.75 1.79
N SER A 155 55.51 22.21 1.05
CA SER A 155 54.80 23.45 1.35
C SER A 155 53.84 23.25 2.51
N TRP A 156 54.29 23.51 3.73
CA TRP A 156 53.51 23.27 4.95
C TRP A 156 52.12 23.95 4.93
N GLY A 157 51.99 25.13 4.30
CA GLY A 157 50.69 25.81 4.16
C GLY A 157 49.68 25.04 3.29
N SER A 158 50.13 24.47 2.17
CA SER A 158 49.28 23.65 1.31
C SER A 158 48.97 22.28 1.91
N TRP A 159 49.89 21.71 2.70
CA TRP A 159 49.65 20.49 3.47
C TRP A 159 48.68 20.69 4.64
N ILE A 160 48.76 21.82 5.35
CA ILE A 160 47.78 22.17 6.39
C ILE A 160 46.39 22.41 5.77
N ALA A 161 46.31 23.14 4.65
CA ALA A 161 45.06 23.34 3.93
C ALA A 161 44.48 22.01 3.39
N LEU A 162 45.34 21.10 2.93
CA LEU A 162 44.96 19.74 2.53
C LEU A 162 44.44 18.93 3.71
N VAL A 163 45.16 18.90 4.84
CA VAL A 163 44.69 18.22 6.04
C VAL A 163 43.36 18.79 6.50
N GLN A 164 43.18 20.11 6.46
CA GLN A 164 41.91 20.75 6.79
C GLN A 164 40.79 20.35 5.81
N PHE A 165 41.05 20.37 4.50
CA PHE A 165 40.08 19.98 3.48
C PHE A 165 39.75 18.47 3.55
N SER A 166 40.74 17.62 3.73
CA SER A 166 40.59 16.17 3.91
C SER A 166 39.88 15.83 5.23
N THR A 167 40.10 16.59 6.30
CA THR A 167 39.38 16.42 7.57
C THR A 167 37.92 16.87 7.43
N MET A 168 37.66 17.94 6.68
CA MET A 168 36.30 18.40 6.37
C MET A 168 35.54 17.36 5.53
N VAL A 169 36.15 16.85 4.46
CA VAL A 169 35.54 15.82 3.59
C VAL A 169 35.42 14.47 4.33
N GLY A 170 36.44 14.07 5.08
CA GLY A 170 36.43 12.83 5.86
C GLY A 170 35.38 12.84 6.96
N SER A 171 35.24 13.96 7.68
CA SER A 171 34.21 14.10 8.72
C SER A 171 32.80 14.15 8.13
N SER A 172 32.59 14.77 6.95
CA SER A 172 31.29 14.77 6.28
C SER A 172 30.91 13.36 5.79
N MET A 173 31.84 12.63 5.17
CA MET A 173 31.63 11.25 4.75
C MET A 173 31.34 10.32 5.93
N PHE A 174 32.12 10.43 7.01
CA PHE A 174 31.87 9.67 8.24
C PHE A 174 30.50 9.96 8.82
N CYS A 175 30.12 11.24 8.89
CA CYS A 175 28.82 11.67 9.39
C CYS A 175 27.66 11.08 8.54
N VAL A 176 27.75 11.19 7.22
CA VAL A 176 26.74 10.65 6.29
C VAL A 176 26.62 9.12 6.42
N SER A 177 27.75 8.41 6.46
CA SER A 177 27.74 6.94 6.61
C SER A 177 27.22 6.50 7.98
N PHE A 178 27.64 7.17 9.05
CA PHE A 178 27.22 6.84 10.42
C PHE A 178 25.74 7.14 10.65
N LEU A 179 25.25 8.32 10.25
CA LEU A 179 23.85 8.69 10.36
C LEU A 179 22.96 7.89 9.40
N GLY A 180 23.46 7.57 8.21
CA GLY A 180 22.80 6.65 7.28
C GLY A 180 22.64 5.25 7.88
N TYR A 181 23.68 4.74 8.55
CA TYR A 181 23.64 3.47 9.28
C TYR A 181 22.66 3.51 10.46
N LEU A 182 22.67 4.57 11.27
CA LEU A 182 21.70 4.75 12.37
C LEU A 182 20.26 4.82 11.86
N CYS A 183 20.03 5.54 10.76
CA CYS A 183 18.72 5.63 10.11
C CYS A 183 18.24 4.26 9.59
N TYR A 184 19.14 3.48 8.99
CA TYR A 184 18.86 2.10 8.56
C TYR A 184 18.52 1.18 9.73
N SER A 185 19.33 1.24 10.80
CA SER A 185 19.15 0.40 11.99
C SER A 185 17.80 0.67 12.66
N GLU A 186 17.45 1.95 12.86
CA GLU A 186 16.16 2.35 13.41
C GLU A 186 14.99 1.97 12.49
N LEU A 187 15.12 2.17 11.16
CA LEU A 187 14.09 1.77 10.20
C LEU A 187 13.87 0.26 10.16
N SER A 188 14.95 -0.53 10.28
CA SER A 188 14.90 -2.00 10.34
C SER A 188 14.24 -2.48 11.63
N SER A 189 14.54 -1.84 12.76
CA SER A 189 13.92 -2.10 14.07
C SER A 189 12.42 -1.75 14.12
N GLN A 190 12.04 -0.60 13.55
CA GLN A 190 10.63 -0.18 13.46
C GLN A 190 9.81 -1.09 12.53
N LEU A 191 10.46 -1.76 11.56
CA LEU A 191 9.83 -2.72 10.65
C LEU A 191 9.60 -4.10 11.29
N SER A 192 10.38 -4.49 12.30
CA SER A 192 10.19 -5.75 13.02
C SER A 192 9.18 -5.63 14.18
N MET A 193 8.93 -4.42 14.71
CA MET A 193 8.10 -4.20 15.91
C MET A 193 6.65 -3.72 15.69
N THR A 194 6.15 -3.55 14.45
CA THR A 194 4.94 -2.73 14.25
C THR A 194 3.75 -3.46 13.60
N SER A 195 2.86 -4.00 14.44
CA SER A 195 1.49 -4.44 14.12
C SER A 195 0.45 -3.29 14.17
N SER A 196 0.85 -2.06 14.49
CA SER A 196 -0.07 -0.96 14.86
C SER A 196 0.03 0.37 14.06
N GLN A 197 0.97 0.53 13.11
CA GLN A 197 1.02 1.72 12.22
C GLN A 197 0.45 1.43 10.82
N SER A 198 -0.21 2.45 10.24
CA SER A 198 -0.74 2.44 8.87
C SER A 198 0.28 1.96 7.83
N GLN A 199 -0.05 0.92 7.07
CA GLN A 199 0.77 0.36 5.96
C GLN A 199 1.22 1.42 4.94
N VAL A 200 0.44 2.50 4.78
CA VAL A 200 0.76 3.65 3.91
C VAL A 200 1.90 4.50 4.48
N ALA A 201 1.97 4.68 5.80
CA ALA A 201 3.05 5.42 6.45
C ALA A 201 4.38 4.65 6.37
N ASN A 202 4.34 3.33 6.57
CA ASN A 202 5.53 2.48 6.48
C ASN A 202 6.07 2.38 5.05
N SER A 203 5.19 2.31 4.04
CA SER A 203 5.61 2.35 2.64
C SER A 203 6.16 3.71 2.21
N LEU A 204 5.64 4.82 2.74
CA LEU A 204 6.17 6.17 2.50
C LEU A 204 7.56 6.37 3.15
N LYS A 205 7.74 5.95 4.41
CA LYS A 205 9.04 6.00 5.11
C LYS A 205 10.13 5.23 4.35
N LYS A 206 9.80 4.03 3.83
CA LYS A 206 10.70 3.24 2.97
C LYS A 206 11.06 3.96 1.66
N GLN A 207 10.08 4.58 1.00
CA GLN A 207 10.33 5.31 -0.25
C GLN A 207 11.25 6.51 -0.02
N LEU A 208 11.03 7.28 1.04
CA LEU A 208 11.89 8.41 1.40
C LEU A 208 13.31 7.97 1.76
N TYR A 209 13.45 6.85 2.48
CA TYR A 209 14.76 6.26 2.78
C TYR A 209 15.52 5.86 1.51
N PHE A 210 14.89 5.10 0.60
CA PHE A 210 15.56 4.68 -0.64
C PHE A 210 15.85 5.87 -1.57
N ALA A 211 15.00 6.90 -1.60
CA ALA A 211 15.27 8.15 -2.32
C ALA A 211 16.48 8.88 -1.74
N LEU A 212 16.60 8.95 -0.42
CA LEU A 212 17.72 9.56 0.29
C LEU A 212 19.03 8.77 0.07
N VAL A 213 18.99 7.44 0.08
CA VAL A 213 20.15 6.60 -0.25
C VAL A 213 20.60 6.86 -1.69
N GLY A 214 19.66 6.89 -2.65
CA GLY A 214 19.96 7.24 -4.04
C GLY A 214 20.61 8.62 -4.18
N GLN A 215 20.07 9.63 -3.47
CA GLN A 215 20.62 10.99 -3.40
C GLN A 215 21.97 11.08 -2.71
N THR A 216 22.35 10.10 -1.90
CA THR A 216 23.65 10.08 -1.22
C THR A 216 24.70 9.45 -2.11
N VAL A 217 24.35 8.37 -2.83
CA VAL A 217 25.25 7.66 -3.75
C VAL A 217 25.66 8.53 -4.94
N ILE A 218 24.76 9.38 -5.45
CA ILE A 218 25.01 10.24 -6.61
C ILE A 218 26.14 11.26 -6.35
N PRO A 219 26.09 12.15 -5.34
CA PRO A 219 27.20 13.03 -5.01
C PRO A 219 28.45 12.27 -4.59
N ILE A 220 28.37 11.12 -3.92
CA ILE A 220 29.56 10.28 -3.63
C ILE A 220 30.29 9.92 -4.92
N THR A 221 29.55 9.50 -5.93
CA THR A 221 30.10 9.02 -7.21
C THR A 221 30.53 10.14 -8.13
N PHE A 222 29.70 11.19 -8.27
CA PHE A 222 29.86 12.23 -9.29
C PHE A 222 30.49 13.52 -8.77
N MET A 223 30.66 13.65 -7.44
CA MET A 223 31.18 14.86 -6.81
C MET A 223 32.37 14.55 -5.88
N TYR A 224 32.22 13.65 -4.90
CA TYR A 224 33.28 13.34 -3.94
C TYR A 224 34.42 12.52 -4.56
N LEU A 225 34.11 11.45 -5.30
CA LEU A 225 35.14 10.63 -5.94
C LEU A 225 36.01 11.44 -6.93
N PRO A 226 35.44 12.26 -7.83
CA PRO A 226 36.23 13.14 -8.69
C PRO A 226 37.12 14.10 -7.91
N VAL A 227 36.62 14.72 -6.84
CA VAL A 227 37.39 15.63 -5.99
C VAL A 227 38.52 14.91 -5.27
N CYS A 228 38.28 13.71 -4.73
CA CYS A 228 39.33 12.91 -4.11
C CYS A 228 40.45 12.61 -5.11
N VAL A 229 40.11 12.20 -6.34
CA VAL A 229 41.11 11.95 -7.38
C VAL A 229 41.86 13.24 -7.73
N PHE A 230 41.16 14.38 -7.84
CA PHE A 230 41.77 15.69 -8.12
C PHE A 230 42.71 16.18 -7.02
N VAL A 231 42.35 15.97 -5.75
CA VAL A 231 43.09 16.49 -4.60
C VAL A 231 44.25 15.57 -4.22
N PHE A 232 44.05 14.25 -4.27
CA PHE A 232 45.07 13.28 -3.87
C PHE A 232 46.01 12.87 -5.02
N GLY A 233 45.60 12.97 -6.29
CA GLY A 233 46.48 12.62 -7.42
C GLY A 233 47.81 13.39 -7.43
N PRO A 234 47.81 14.73 -7.32
CA PRO A 234 49.05 15.52 -7.22
C PRO A 234 49.86 15.21 -5.95
N VAL A 235 49.21 14.83 -4.85
CA VAL A 235 49.86 14.45 -3.57
C VAL A 235 50.72 13.19 -3.74
N PHE A 236 50.22 12.22 -4.52
CA PHE A 236 50.93 10.98 -4.87
C PHE A 236 51.77 11.10 -6.16
N MET A 237 51.97 12.31 -6.68
CA MET A 237 52.72 12.58 -7.91
C MET A 237 52.17 11.86 -9.16
N VAL A 238 50.85 11.70 -9.22
CA VAL A 238 50.15 11.12 -10.37
C VAL A 238 49.64 12.24 -11.28
N GLU A 239 50.10 12.27 -12.53
CA GLU A 239 49.63 13.23 -13.53
C GLU A 239 48.25 12.81 -14.07
N ILE A 240 47.23 13.64 -13.84
CA ILE A 240 45.84 13.32 -14.19
C ILE A 240 45.51 13.68 -15.65
N GLY A 241 46.32 14.52 -16.32
CA GLY A 241 46.23 14.78 -17.76
C GLY A 241 44.80 15.00 -18.28
N VAL A 242 44.40 14.29 -19.34
CA VAL A 242 43.06 14.38 -19.98
C VAL A 242 41.92 13.86 -19.09
N ILE A 243 42.21 13.05 -18.07
CA ILE A 243 41.21 12.51 -17.13
C ILE A 243 40.55 13.65 -16.34
N SER A 244 41.27 14.74 -16.09
CA SER A 244 40.75 15.94 -15.41
C SER A 244 39.50 16.52 -16.08
N THR A 245 39.45 16.51 -17.42
CA THR A 245 38.30 16.98 -18.17
C THR A 245 37.06 16.10 -17.92
N TYR A 246 37.22 14.77 -17.90
CA TYR A 246 36.13 13.83 -17.61
C TYR A 246 35.62 13.94 -16.17
N LEU A 247 36.52 14.16 -15.22
CA LEU A 247 36.16 14.40 -13.82
C LEU A 247 35.38 15.71 -13.65
N THR A 248 35.71 16.75 -14.42
CA THR A 248 34.95 18.02 -14.44
C THR A 248 33.55 17.82 -15.02
N HIS A 249 33.42 17.04 -16.10
CA HIS A 249 32.11 16.67 -16.64
C HIS A 249 31.26 15.87 -15.64
N ALA A 250 31.87 14.99 -14.84
CA ALA A 250 31.17 14.26 -13.80
C ALA A 250 30.56 15.20 -12.74
N VAL A 251 31.29 16.24 -12.34
CA VAL A 251 30.82 17.27 -11.40
C VAL A 251 29.66 18.09 -11.98
N THR A 252 29.70 18.45 -13.27
CA THR A 252 28.60 19.12 -13.96
C THR A 252 27.35 18.23 -14.08
N LEU A 253 27.50 16.91 -14.12
CA LEU A 253 26.38 15.96 -14.25
C LEU A 253 25.63 15.72 -12.92
N TYR A 254 26.26 15.97 -11.77
CA TYR A 254 25.66 15.74 -10.46
C TYR A 254 24.24 16.35 -10.29
N PRO A 255 24.01 17.64 -10.57
CA PRO A 255 22.70 18.29 -10.39
C PRO A 255 21.64 17.83 -11.39
N VAL A 256 22.02 17.11 -12.45
CA VAL A 256 21.08 16.48 -13.40
C VAL A 256 20.54 15.18 -12.80
N LEU A 257 21.39 14.42 -12.14
CA LEU A 257 21.05 13.09 -11.61
C LEU A 257 20.39 13.17 -10.23
N ASN A 258 20.75 14.15 -9.39
CA ASN A 258 20.28 14.25 -8.01
C ASN A 258 18.74 14.30 -7.81
N PRO A 259 17.94 14.95 -8.67
CA PRO A 259 16.48 14.95 -8.51
C PRO A 259 15.80 13.64 -8.95
N LEU A 260 16.47 12.77 -9.73
CA LEU A 260 15.87 11.57 -10.33
C LEU A 260 15.43 10.51 -9.30
N PRO A 261 16.20 10.19 -8.23
CA PRO A 261 15.74 9.29 -7.17
C PRO A 261 14.41 9.73 -6.56
N ASN A 262 14.23 11.02 -6.27
CA ASN A 262 12.96 11.54 -5.76
C ASN A 262 11.81 11.30 -6.74
N MET A 263 12.03 11.59 -8.03
CA MET A 263 11.02 11.44 -9.07
C MET A 263 10.59 9.99 -9.30
N PHE A 264 11.52 9.04 -9.30
CA PHE A 264 11.23 7.65 -9.67
C PHE A 264 11.00 6.70 -8.48
N ILE A 265 11.46 7.03 -7.27
CA ILE A 265 11.27 6.19 -6.08
C ILE A 265 9.99 6.56 -5.33
N ILE A 266 9.64 7.86 -5.26
CA ILE A 266 8.42 8.31 -4.60
C ILE A 266 7.22 8.00 -5.50
N LYS A 267 6.35 7.10 -5.04
CA LYS A 267 5.27 6.51 -5.85
C LYS A 267 4.31 7.57 -6.40
N SER A 268 3.98 8.59 -5.62
CA SER A 268 3.11 9.70 -6.05
C SER A 268 3.71 10.52 -7.20
N TYR A 269 5.03 10.76 -7.17
CA TYR A 269 5.75 11.51 -8.20
C TYR A 269 5.92 10.68 -9.46
N ARG A 270 6.41 9.44 -9.31
CA ARG A 270 6.59 8.50 -10.42
C ARG A 270 5.29 8.25 -11.18
N ASN A 271 4.19 8.02 -10.48
CA ASN A 271 2.90 7.75 -11.10
C ASN A 271 2.35 8.96 -11.86
N THR A 272 2.71 10.18 -11.43
CA THR A 272 2.36 11.42 -12.16
C THR A 272 3.20 11.59 -13.43
N ILE A 273 4.50 11.23 -13.38
CA ILE A 273 5.43 11.38 -14.53
C ILE A 273 5.20 10.31 -15.60
N ILE A 274 4.96 9.05 -15.22
CA ILE A 274 4.93 7.91 -16.14
C ILE A 274 3.60 7.79 -16.91
N GLU A 275 2.63 8.68 -16.69
CA GLU A 275 1.30 8.66 -17.31
C GLU A 275 0.69 7.24 -17.38
N LYS A 276 0.92 6.44 -16.34
CA LYS A 276 0.04 5.30 -16.08
C LYS A 276 -1.20 5.93 -15.49
N ARG A 277 -2.29 5.81 -16.26
CA ARG A 277 -3.71 6.04 -15.93
C ARG A 277 -3.91 6.52 -14.51
N PRO A 278 -4.69 7.61 -14.28
CA PRO A 278 -4.98 8.09 -12.95
C PRO A 278 -5.18 6.88 -12.04
N LEU A 279 -4.44 6.85 -10.93
CA LEU A 279 -4.77 5.96 -9.81
C LEU A 279 -6.29 5.90 -9.78
N ARG A 280 -6.86 4.69 -9.84
CA ARG A 280 -8.30 4.42 -9.72
C ARG A 280 -8.77 4.96 -8.34
N ASP A 281 -8.80 6.27 -8.22
CA ASP A 281 -9.36 7.08 -7.17
C ASP A 281 -10.65 7.73 -7.69
N GLU A 282 -11.06 7.45 -8.95
CA GLU A 282 -12.26 8.03 -9.55
C GLU A 282 -13.55 7.21 -9.35
N TYR A 283 -13.48 5.93 -8.94
CA TYR A 283 -14.70 5.18 -8.61
C TYR A 283 -15.05 5.23 -7.12
N LEU A 284 -14.10 5.60 -6.27
CA LEU A 284 -14.24 5.58 -4.81
C LEU A 284 -15.06 6.75 -4.22
N PRO A 285 -15.02 7.97 -4.78
CA PRO A 285 -15.88 9.08 -4.35
C PRO A 285 -17.35 8.81 -4.66
N ASP A 286 -17.64 8.18 -5.81
CA ASP A 286 -18.98 7.83 -6.27
C ASP A 286 -19.41 6.41 -5.87
N TYR A 287 -18.61 5.71 -5.05
CA TYR A 287 -18.91 4.35 -4.64
C TYR A 287 -20.12 4.35 -3.69
N ARG A 288 -21.26 3.91 -4.20
CA ARG A 288 -22.52 3.90 -3.44
C ARG A 288 -22.39 2.88 -2.29
N TYR A 289 -22.25 3.38 -1.06
CA TYR A 289 -22.12 2.60 0.20
C TYR A 289 -20.82 1.78 0.33
N PRO A 290 -19.65 2.43 0.45
CA PRO A 290 -18.34 1.76 0.46
C PRO A 290 -18.10 0.87 1.67
N LEU A 291 -18.86 1.07 2.76
CA LEU A 291 -18.76 0.26 3.97
C LEU A 291 -19.64 -1.00 3.92
N GLY A 292 -20.57 -1.06 2.96
CA GLY A 292 -21.35 -2.25 2.65
C GLY A 292 -22.84 -2.01 2.47
N ARG A 293 -23.39 -2.77 1.53
CA ARG A 293 -24.83 -2.97 1.34
C ARG A 293 -25.15 -4.45 1.49
N PHE A 294 -26.11 -4.74 2.37
CA PHE A 294 -26.59 -6.07 2.71
C PHE A 294 -28.06 -6.13 2.33
N LYS A 295 -28.34 -6.67 1.14
CA LYS A 295 -29.70 -6.96 0.71
C LYS A 295 -29.87 -8.47 0.67
N SER A 296 -30.94 -8.97 1.25
CA SER A 296 -31.24 -10.40 1.32
C SER A 296 -32.75 -10.62 1.30
N SER A 297 -33.17 -11.67 0.61
CA SER A 297 -34.53 -12.16 0.54
C SER A 297 -34.52 -13.62 0.98
N TYR A 298 -35.19 -13.94 2.09
CA TYR A 298 -35.11 -15.27 2.72
C TYR A 298 -36.51 -15.90 2.89
N PRO A 299 -36.73 -17.10 2.34
CA PRO A 299 -37.95 -17.86 2.57
C PRO A 299 -37.83 -18.66 3.88
N PHE A 300 -38.73 -18.41 4.83
CA PHE A 300 -38.88 -19.21 6.05
C PHE A 300 -39.91 -20.31 5.81
N ALA A 301 -39.43 -21.52 5.58
CA ALA A 301 -40.27 -22.69 5.35
C ALA A 301 -40.88 -23.26 6.63
N ASN A 302 -41.93 -24.07 6.46
CA ASN A 302 -42.68 -24.73 7.53
C ASN A 302 -43.23 -23.76 8.57
N ILE A 303 -43.77 -22.62 8.13
CA ILE A 303 -44.14 -21.51 9.01
C ILE A 303 -45.21 -21.91 10.03
N ARG A 304 -46.18 -22.76 9.64
CA ARG A 304 -47.24 -23.26 10.54
C ARG A 304 -46.67 -24.01 11.75
N GLU A 305 -45.56 -24.72 11.58
CA GLU A 305 -44.84 -25.41 12.67
C GLU A 305 -43.79 -24.51 13.34
N ALA A 306 -43.28 -23.52 12.62
CA ALA A 306 -42.29 -22.59 13.14
C ALA A 306 -42.90 -21.60 14.13
N VAL A 307 -44.11 -21.09 13.88
CA VAL A 307 -44.78 -20.10 14.74
C VAL A 307 -44.82 -20.52 16.23
N PRO A 308 -45.29 -21.72 16.60
CA PRO A 308 -45.25 -22.16 18.01
C PRO A 308 -43.83 -22.22 18.56
N ARG A 309 -42.85 -22.62 17.74
CA ARG A 309 -41.44 -22.67 18.14
C ARG A 309 -40.85 -21.28 18.34
N VAL A 310 -41.26 -20.28 17.56
CA VAL A 310 -40.81 -18.88 17.74
C VAL A 310 -41.35 -18.31 19.04
N ILE A 311 -42.59 -18.64 19.39
CA ILE A 311 -43.21 -18.24 20.66
C ILE A 311 -42.47 -18.90 21.84
N GLU A 312 -42.20 -20.20 21.77
CA GLU A 312 -41.59 -20.95 22.88
C GLU A 312 -40.08 -20.69 23.03
N ARG A 313 -39.34 -20.65 21.92
CA ARG A 313 -37.86 -20.63 21.90
C ARG A 313 -37.27 -19.26 21.58
N GLY A 314 -38.08 -18.30 21.16
CA GLY A 314 -37.64 -16.95 20.80
C GLY A 314 -37.45 -16.74 19.29
N PRO A 315 -36.85 -15.60 18.90
CA PRO A 315 -36.81 -15.14 17.51
C PRO A 315 -36.19 -16.14 16.53
N LEU A 316 -36.77 -16.23 15.33
CA LEU A 316 -36.26 -17.04 14.23
C LEU A 316 -35.60 -16.14 13.18
N GLY A 317 -34.28 -16.26 13.07
CA GLY A 317 -33.46 -15.49 12.13
C GLY A 317 -33.04 -16.29 10.91
N CYS A 318 -32.75 -15.58 9.82
CA CYS A 318 -32.01 -16.14 8.70
C CYS A 318 -30.54 -16.36 9.08
N GLY A 319 -29.79 -17.10 8.25
CA GLY A 319 -28.35 -17.20 8.38
C GLY A 319 -27.66 -15.83 8.39
N TRP A 320 -26.45 -15.76 8.95
CA TRP A 320 -25.68 -14.52 8.99
C TRP A 320 -25.12 -14.18 7.60
N PHE A 321 -25.57 -13.05 7.05
CA PHE A 321 -24.96 -12.44 5.87
C PHE A 321 -23.79 -11.55 6.29
N GLN A 322 -22.57 -12.03 6.03
CA GLN A 322 -21.34 -11.33 6.35
C GLN A 322 -20.71 -10.63 5.14
N LYS A 323 -20.17 -9.43 5.36
CA LYS A 323 -19.21 -8.75 4.48
C LYS A 323 -18.10 -8.12 5.31
N MET A 324 -16.90 -8.68 5.18
CA MET A 324 -15.74 -8.31 5.99
C MET A 324 -16.06 -8.40 7.49
N ASN A 325 -15.91 -7.31 8.25
CA ASN A 325 -15.99 -7.35 9.70
C ASN A 325 -17.43 -7.19 10.23
N ILE A 326 -18.41 -7.04 9.35
CA ILE A 326 -19.81 -6.78 9.71
C ILE A 326 -20.70 -7.89 9.17
N SER A 327 -21.54 -8.43 10.05
CA SER A 327 -22.52 -9.47 9.74
C SER A 327 -23.92 -9.02 10.13
N TRP A 328 -24.90 -9.39 9.31
CA TRP A 328 -26.31 -9.08 9.53
C TRP A 328 -27.17 -10.34 9.44
N THR A 329 -28.23 -10.38 10.23
CA THR A 329 -29.33 -11.33 10.11
C THR A 329 -30.64 -10.56 10.22
N HIS A 330 -31.69 -11.09 9.61
CA HIS A 330 -33.05 -10.61 9.77
C HIS A 330 -33.98 -11.79 10.00
N GLY A 331 -35.15 -11.54 10.56
CA GLY A 331 -36.08 -12.62 10.84
C GLY A 331 -37.36 -12.17 11.48
N ILE A 332 -38.03 -13.14 12.11
CA ILE A 332 -39.34 -12.98 12.73
C ILE A 332 -39.25 -13.23 14.23
N ALA A 333 -40.05 -12.48 14.98
CA ALA A 333 -40.30 -12.68 16.40
C ALA A 333 -41.80 -12.54 16.66
N ILE A 334 -42.29 -13.19 17.71
CA ILE A 334 -43.69 -13.11 18.12
C ILE A 334 -43.68 -12.82 19.63
N PRO A 335 -43.47 -11.56 20.04
CA PRO A 335 -43.41 -11.20 21.45
C PRO A 335 -44.79 -11.30 22.12
N ASP A 336 -44.80 -11.45 23.44
CA ASP A 336 -46.01 -11.39 24.30
C ASP A 336 -46.85 -10.15 23.94
N PRO A 337 -48.17 -10.28 23.61
CA PRO A 337 -49.10 -11.39 23.89
C PRO A 337 -49.20 -12.52 22.85
N HIS A 338 -48.21 -12.66 21.97
CA HIS A 338 -48.13 -13.70 20.93
C HIS A 338 -49.11 -13.57 19.75
N ASP A 339 -49.77 -12.42 19.63
CA ASP A 339 -50.78 -12.19 18.59
C ASP A 339 -50.20 -11.59 17.30
N MET A 340 -49.07 -10.88 17.40
CA MET A 340 -48.54 -10.04 16.32
C MET A 340 -47.14 -10.45 15.90
N LEU A 341 -46.94 -10.57 14.58
CA LEU A 341 -45.63 -10.75 13.99
C LEU A 341 -44.79 -9.47 14.13
N THR A 342 -43.54 -9.64 14.54
CA THR A 342 -42.51 -8.61 14.58
C THR A 342 -41.39 -9.01 13.64
N LEU A 343 -40.95 -8.08 12.79
CA LEU A 343 -39.78 -8.28 11.95
C LEU A 343 -38.57 -7.63 12.61
N TYR A 344 -37.42 -8.30 12.63
CA TYR A 344 -36.21 -7.74 13.22
C TYR A 344 -35.01 -7.86 12.29
N VAL A 345 -34.04 -6.96 12.50
CA VAL A 345 -32.71 -6.98 11.92
C VAL A 345 -31.71 -6.90 13.05
N GLN A 346 -30.65 -7.70 12.99
CA GLN A 346 -29.60 -7.73 13.99
C GLN A 346 -28.21 -7.71 13.34
N CYS A 347 -27.28 -7.02 13.97
CA CYS A 347 -25.87 -6.97 13.57
C CYS A 347 -24.96 -7.73 14.55
N LYS A 348 -23.82 -8.17 14.02
CA LYS A 348 -22.71 -8.75 14.77
C LYS A 348 -21.39 -8.36 14.10
N LEU A 349 -20.35 -8.17 14.90
CA LEU A 349 -18.98 -8.01 14.43
C LEU A 349 -18.24 -9.35 14.48
N VAL A 350 -17.33 -9.57 13.53
CA VAL A 350 -16.45 -10.75 13.45
C VAL A 350 -15.50 -10.77 14.65
N ASP A 351 -14.65 -9.76 14.74
CA ASP A 351 -13.70 -9.55 15.83
C ASP A 351 -14.15 -8.32 16.61
N GLU A 352 -15.04 -8.52 17.58
CA GLU A 352 -15.60 -7.41 18.35
C GLU A 352 -14.52 -6.76 19.24
N PRO A 353 -14.28 -5.45 19.09
CA PRO A 353 -13.29 -4.76 19.92
C PRO A 353 -13.79 -4.61 21.37
N ALA A 354 -12.86 -4.62 22.32
CA ALA A 354 -13.17 -4.32 23.72
C ALA A 354 -13.61 -2.86 23.93
N THR A 355 -13.28 -1.97 22.99
CA THR A 355 -13.73 -0.57 22.99
C THR A 355 -15.14 -0.43 22.43
N PRO A 356 -15.91 0.59 22.86
CA PRO A 356 -17.22 0.88 22.29
C PRO A 356 -17.14 1.05 20.77
N TRP A 357 -18.09 0.44 20.05
CA TRP A 357 -18.22 0.57 18.61
C TRP A 357 -19.63 1.04 18.24
N LYS A 358 -19.72 1.71 17.09
CA LYS A 358 -20.97 2.26 16.56
C LYS A 358 -21.03 2.04 15.04
N ILE A 359 -22.20 1.66 14.55
CA ILE A 359 -22.51 1.57 13.11
C ILE A 359 -23.78 2.39 12.86
N GLU A 360 -23.73 3.33 11.92
CA GLU A 360 -24.93 3.99 11.40
C GLU A 360 -25.29 3.39 10.05
N ALA A 361 -26.52 2.89 9.94
CA ALA A 361 -27.02 2.26 8.73
C ALA A 361 -28.45 2.70 8.41
N LYS A 362 -28.74 2.85 7.13
CA LYS A 362 -30.12 2.96 6.65
C LYS A 362 -30.71 1.56 6.52
N VAL A 363 -31.85 1.31 7.17
CA VAL A 363 -32.45 -0.02 7.28
C VAL A 363 -33.87 -0.01 6.70
N SER A 364 -34.15 -0.97 5.83
CA SER A 364 -35.53 -1.32 5.44
C SER A 364 -35.74 -2.83 5.55
N ILE A 365 -36.93 -3.24 5.97
CA ILE A 365 -37.36 -4.63 6.12
C ILE A 365 -38.79 -4.78 5.59
N SER A 366 -39.12 -5.90 4.96
CA SER A 366 -40.44 -6.16 4.41
C SER A 366 -40.89 -7.61 4.59
N LEU A 367 -42.20 -7.80 4.69
CA LEU A 367 -42.88 -9.09 4.53
C LEU A 367 -43.48 -9.12 3.13
N TYR A 368 -43.01 -10.05 2.30
CA TYR A 368 -43.42 -10.16 0.90
C TYR A 368 -44.76 -10.86 0.78
N ASN A 369 -45.63 -10.32 -0.07
CA ASN A 369 -46.90 -10.94 -0.43
C ASN A 369 -46.73 -11.72 -1.74
N HIS A 370 -47.05 -13.02 -1.72
CA HIS A 370 -46.84 -13.96 -2.82
C HIS A 370 -47.88 -13.86 -3.94
N ASP A 371 -49.05 -13.28 -3.65
CA ASP A 371 -50.14 -13.14 -4.60
C ASP A 371 -50.15 -11.76 -5.25
N ASP A 372 -49.89 -10.71 -4.46
CA ASP A 372 -49.73 -9.33 -4.93
C ASP A 372 -48.45 -8.70 -4.36
N PRO A 373 -47.35 -8.65 -5.14
CA PRO A 373 -46.09 -8.04 -4.69
C PRO A 373 -46.22 -6.58 -4.24
N GLU A 374 -47.19 -5.81 -4.77
CA GLU A 374 -47.40 -4.41 -4.36
C GLU A 374 -48.05 -4.30 -2.97
N ALA A 375 -48.79 -5.33 -2.54
CA ALA A 375 -49.37 -5.45 -1.20
C ALA A 375 -48.35 -5.90 -0.14
N SER A 376 -47.08 -6.07 -0.50
CA SER A 376 -46.02 -6.42 0.46
C SER A 376 -45.86 -5.36 1.55
N LEU A 377 -45.82 -5.79 2.82
CA LEU A 377 -45.68 -4.89 3.96
C LEU A 377 -44.23 -4.42 4.09
N SER A 378 -43.93 -3.24 3.55
CA SER A 378 -42.57 -2.70 3.47
C SER A 378 -42.34 -1.54 4.44
N TYR A 379 -41.35 -1.68 5.31
CA TYR A 379 -41.04 -0.70 6.36
C TYR A 379 -39.65 -0.11 6.16
N ASN A 380 -39.60 1.21 5.96
CA ASN A 380 -38.35 1.97 5.94
C ASN A 380 -38.08 2.51 7.34
N LEU A 381 -37.17 1.86 8.05
CA LEU A 381 -36.78 2.21 9.43
C LEU A 381 -35.82 3.41 9.45
N GLY A 382 -35.50 4.03 8.32
CA GLY A 382 -34.62 5.21 8.27
C GLY A 382 -33.20 4.90 8.74
N VAL A 383 -32.50 5.90 9.26
CA VAL A 383 -31.15 5.74 9.83
C VAL A 383 -31.27 5.18 11.24
N ARG A 384 -30.52 4.13 11.51
CA ARG A 384 -30.45 3.43 12.79
C ARG A 384 -29.01 3.27 13.23
N THR A 385 -28.82 3.38 14.54
CA THR A 385 -27.52 3.24 15.20
C THR A 385 -27.45 1.88 15.88
N PHE A 386 -26.36 1.16 15.64
CA PHE A 386 -26.07 -0.13 16.25
C PHE A 386 -24.78 -0.02 17.07
N GLN A 387 -24.79 -0.57 18.28
CA GLN A 387 -23.68 -0.49 19.22
C GLN A 387 -23.70 -1.69 20.18
N ASN A 388 -22.68 -1.84 21.04
CA ASN A 388 -22.48 -3.03 21.89
C ASN A 388 -23.75 -3.52 22.62
N MET A 389 -24.56 -2.61 23.19
CA MET A 389 -25.79 -2.91 23.95
C MET A 389 -27.09 -2.81 23.12
N SER A 390 -27.03 -2.33 21.87
CA SER A 390 -28.19 -2.13 20.99
C SER A 390 -27.86 -2.63 19.59
N ARG A 391 -27.92 -3.95 19.42
CA ARG A 391 -27.49 -4.64 18.19
C ARG A 391 -28.62 -4.98 17.24
N SER A 392 -29.86 -4.77 17.65
CA SER A 392 -31.05 -5.09 16.87
C SER A 392 -31.97 -3.89 16.73
N VAL A 393 -32.71 -3.88 15.64
CA VAL A 393 -33.83 -2.97 15.39
C VAL A 393 -34.99 -3.82 14.91
N GLN A 394 -36.19 -3.49 15.34
CA GLN A 394 -37.40 -4.23 15.02
C GLN A 394 -38.52 -3.33 14.54
N GLN A 395 -39.39 -3.89 13.71
CA GLN A 395 -40.70 -3.38 13.36
C GLN A 395 -41.74 -4.26 14.04
N ASN A 396 -42.43 -3.69 15.02
CA ASN A 396 -43.49 -4.37 15.74
C ASN A 396 -44.81 -4.28 14.98
N ASN A 397 -45.77 -5.13 15.35
CA ASN A 397 -47.16 -5.07 14.90
C ASN A 397 -47.29 -5.12 13.37
N VAL A 398 -46.58 -6.04 12.72
CA VAL A 398 -46.57 -6.16 11.25
C VAL A 398 -47.88 -6.74 10.74
N ILE A 399 -48.28 -7.89 11.29
CA ILE A 399 -49.53 -8.57 10.93
C ILE A 399 -49.96 -9.50 12.08
N ASN A 400 -51.26 -9.74 12.24
CA ASN A 400 -51.75 -10.74 13.19
C ASN A 400 -51.35 -12.14 12.73
N ILE A 401 -51.03 -13.05 13.66
CA ILE A 401 -50.61 -14.42 13.31
C ILE A 401 -51.71 -15.21 12.60
N ASN A 402 -52.99 -14.98 12.92
CA ASN A 402 -54.10 -15.63 12.22
C ASN A 402 -54.19 -15.14 10.78
N ASP A 403 -54.09 -13.83 10.55
CA ASP A 403 -54.13 -13.23 9.21
C ASP A 403 -52.89 -13.62 8.39
N LEU A 404 -51.72 -13.77 9.04
CA LEU A 404 -50.50 -14.27 8.40
C LEU A 404 -50.71 -15.70 7.85
N LEU A 405 -51.30 -16.58 8.67
CA LEU A 405 -51.46 -18.00 8.35
C LEU A 405 -52.67 -18.31 7.46
N ASP A 406 -53.55 -17.33 7.24
CA ASP A 406 -54.64 -17.41 6.28
C ASP A 406 -54.11 -17.11 4.86
N GLU A 407 -54.20 -18.12 4.00
CA GLU A 407 -53.69 -18.07 2.64
C GLU A 407 -54.41 -17.03 1.77
N ASN A 408 -55.62 -16.59 2.15
CA ASN A 408 -56.35 -15.55 1.43
C ASN A 408 -55.64 -14.18 1.47
N PHE A 409 -54.79 -13.93 2.47
CA PHE A 409 -54.01 -12.69 2.55
C PHE A 409 -52.72 -12.76 1.72
N GLY A 410 -52.33 -13.91 1.19
CA GLY A 410 -51.21 -14.07 0.26
C GLY A 410 -49.81 -13.99 0.88
N PHE A 411 -49.67 -13.87 2.20
CA PHE A 411 -48.35 -13.80 2.86
C PHE A 411 -47.68 -15.17 3.07
N VAL A 412 -48.45 -16.26 2.99
CA VAL A 412 -47.96 -17.64 3.09
C VAL A 412 -48.23 -18.36 1.78
N LYS A 413 -47.19 -18.95 1.19
CA LYS A 413 -47.31 -19.83 0.02
C LYS A 413 -46.45 -21.06 0.21
N ASN A 414 -47.01 -22.24 -0.06
CA ASN A 414 -46.32 -23.53 0.16
C ASN A 414 -45.80 -23.70 1.61
N ASN A 415 -46.54 -23.18 2.60
CA ASN A 415 -46.11 -23.16 4.01
C ASN A 415 -44.81 -22.36 4.26
N GLU A 416 -44.51 -21.39 3.39
CA GLU A 416 -43.37 -20.49 3.52
C GLU A 416 -43.84 -19.04 3.61
N ILE A 417 -43.14 -18.22 4.40
CA ILE A 417 -43.21 -16.76 4.34
C ILE A 417 -41.90 -16.23 3.79
N ARG A 418 -41.93 -15.05 3.18
CA ARG A 418 -40.73 -14.41 2.64
C ARG A 418 -40.47 -13.06 3.30
N VAL A 419 -39.31 -12.93 3.93
CA VAL A 419 -38.86 -11.69 4.55
C VAL A 419 -37.69 -11.14 3.75
N GLU A 420 -37.70 -9.83 3.51
CA GLU A 420 -36.61 -9.15 2.82
C GLU A 420 -36.04 -8.02 3.64
N SER A 421 -34.74 -7.76 3.51
CA SER A 421 -34.09 -6.60 4.12
C SER A 421 -33.09 -5.96 3.16
N ASP A 422 -32.92 -4.63 3.27
CA ASP A 422 -31.88 -3.83 2.59
C ASP A 422 -31.26 -2.88 3.62
N ILE A 423 -30.02 -3.18 3.99
CA ILE A 423 -29.25 -2.47 5.02
C ILE A 423 -28.04 -1.82 4.34
N ARG A 424 -27.90 -0.51 4.53
CA ARG A 424 -26.87 0.29 3.85
C ARG A 424 -26.05 1.05 4.87
N ILE A 425 -24.76 0.72 4.97
CA ILE A 425 -23.87 1.29 5.97
C ILE A 425 -23.43 2.69 5.53
N LEU A 426 -23.57 3.65 6.43
CA LEU A 426 -23.21 5.04 6.25
C LEU A 426 -21.86 5.34 6.90
N THR A 427 -21.72 5.01 8.18
CA THR A 427 -20.52 5.28 8.99
C THR A 427 -20.26 4.15 9.96
N VAL A 428 -18.98 3.99 10.35
CA VAL A 428 -18.54 3.06 11.39
C VAL A 428 -17.55 3.79 12.30
N GLU A 429 -17.64 3.53 13.60
CA GLU A 429 -16.76 4.08 14.63
C GLU A 429 -16.32 2.96 15.58
N GLY A 430 -15.10 3.06 16.13
CA GLY A 430 -14.57 2.09 17.10
C GLY A 430 -13.96 0.81 16.51
N PHE A 431 -14.08 0.58 15.20
CA PHE A 431 -13.40 -0.51 14.50
C PHE A 431 -13.13 -0.15 13.03
N TYR A 432 -12.25 -0.91 12.38
CA TYR A 432 -11.96 -0.75 10.96
C TYR A 432 -12.88 -1.63 10.11
N GLN A 433 -13.60 -1.06 9.15
CA GLN A 433 -14.33 -1.78 8.11
C GLN A 433 -13.65 -1.52 6.76
N PRO A 434 -13.09 -2.54 6.08
CA PRO A 434 -12.57 -2.40 4.73
C PRO A 434 -13.66 -2.02 3.73
N LYS A 435 -13.27 -1.41 2.61
CA LYS A 435 -14.22 -1.20 1.51
C LYS A 435 -14.63 -2.54 0.91
N VAL A 436 -15.93 -2.74 0.74
CA VAL A 436 -16.51 -4.00 0.22
C VAL A 436 -17.13 -3.78 -1.14
N ILE A 437 -17.27 -4.85 -1.92
CA ILE A 437 -17.85 -4.75 -3.25
C ILE A 437 -19.39 -4.76 -3.17
N ASP A 438 -20.03 -3.77 -3.80
CA ASP A 438 -21.47 -3.78 -4.10
C ASP A 438 -21.72 -4.40 -5.47
N TYR A 439 -21.92 -5.72 -5.48
CA TYR A 439 -22.27 -6.48 -6.67
C TYR A 439 -23.66 -6.13 -7.23
N ARG A 440 -24.50 -5.40 -6.51
CA ARG A 440 -25.88 -5.07 -6.94
C ARG A 440 -25.96 -3.81 -7.80
N VAL A 441 -24.83 -3.13 -8.01
CA VAL A 441 -24.72 -1.98 -8.89
C VAL A 441 -23.83 -2.36 -10.07
N PRO A 442 -24.29 -2.16 -11.32
CA PRO A 442 -23.45 -2.46 -12.48
C PRO A 442 -22.22 -1.53 -12.48
N PRO A 443 -21.00 -2.05 -12.66
CA PRO A 443 -19.82 -1.21 -12.77
C PRO A 443 -19.92 -0.32 -14.02
N PRO A 444 -19.33 0.89 -14.01
CA PRO A 444 -19.39 1.83 -15.13
C PRO A 444 -18.60 1.40 -16.38
N GLU A 445 -18.05 0.19 -16.38
CA GLU A 445 -17.23 -0.37 -17.46
C GLU A 445 -18.10 -0.82 -18.66
N LYS A 446 -17.46 -1.13 -19.79
CA LYS A 446 -18.18 -1.64 -20.98
C LYS A 446 -18.96 -2.90 -20.62
N GLN A 447 -20.27 -2.92 -20.93
CA GLN A 447 -21.18 -4.04 -20.65
C GLN A 447 -20.64 -5.41 -21.09
N ASN A 448 -19.88 -5.46 -22.18
CA ASN A 448 -19.33 -6.71 -22.72
C ASN A 448 -18.34 -7.43 -21.78
N HIS A 449 -17.77 -6.75 -20.77
CA HIS A 449 -16.87 -7.35 -19.79
C HIS A 449 -17.57 -7.78 -18.50
N ILE A 450 -18.88 -7.60 -18.41
CA ILE A 450 -19.68 -7.85 -17.21
C ILE A 450 -20.57 -9.06 -17.45
N LEU A 451 -20.63 -9.97 -16.48
CA LEU A 451 -21.63 -11.02 -16.38
C LEU A 451 -22.61 -10.66 -15.27
N ALA A 452 -23.92 -10.76 -15.54
CA ALA A 452 -24.96 -10.60 -14.54
C ALA A 452 -25.50 -11.97 -14.08
N PHE A 453 -25.35 -12.30 -12.80
CA PHE A 453 -26.11 -13.40 -12.19
C PHE A 453 -27.52 -12.90 -11.90
N GLU A 454 -28.52 -13.47 -12.56
CA GLU A 454 -29.91 -13.06 -12.49
C GLU A 454 -30.68 -13.99 -11.56
N TYR A 455 -30.77 -13.59 -10.29
CA TYR A 455 -31.70 -14.17 -9.33
C TYR A 455 -33.14 -13.74 -9.68
N GLU A 456 -34.11 -14.43 -9.10
CA GLU A 456 -35.52 -14.08 -9.27
C GLU A 456 -35.85 -12.67 -8.72
N ASP A 457 -35.11 -12.21 -7.71
CA ASP A 457 -35.32 -10.94 -7.00
C ASP A 457 -34.18 -9.93 -7.13
N ALA A 458 -33.08 -10.30 -7.80
CA ALA A 458 -31.88 -9.49 -7.85
C ALA A 458 -30.98 -9.77 -9.07
N LYS A 459 -30.16 -8.79 -9.42
CA LYS A 459 -29.04 -8.99 -10.36
C LYS A 459 -27.72 -8.69 -9.67
N LEU A 460 -26.75 -9.59 -9.80
CA LEU A 460 -25.39 -9.41 -9.28
C LEU A 460 -24.40 -9.32 -10.45
N TYR A 461 -23.67 -8.22 -10.53
CA TYR A 461 -22.76 -7.90 -11.63
C TYR A 461 -21.31 -8.23 -11.26
N VAL A 462 -20.65 -8.99 -12.12
CA VAL A 462 -19.29 -9.49 -11.87
C VAL A 462 -18.45 -9.36 -13.14
N HIS A 463 -17.17 -9.02 -12.98
CA HIS A 463 -16.26 -8.92 -14.11
C HIS A 463 -15.91 -10.30 -14.69
N LYS A 464 -16.14 -10.50 -15.99
CA LYS A 464 -15.91 -11.77 -16.70
C LYS A 464 -14.46 -12.27 -16.57
N ALA A 465 -13.48 -11.36 -16.62
CA ALA A 465 -12.08 -11.76 -16.52
C ALA A 465 -11.75 -12.47 -15.18
N ILE A 466 -12.32 -12.00 -14.07
CA ILE A 466 -12.10 -12.59 -12.74
C ILE A 466 -12.76 -13.97 -12.67
N LEU A 467 -13.99 -14.08 -13.17
CA LEU A 467 -14.69 -15.36 -13.28
C LEU A 467 -13.91 -16.35 -14.16
N SER A 468 -13.46 -15.93 -15.35
CA SER A 468 -12.74 -16.79 -16.29
C SER A 468 -11.40 -17.31 -15.76
N PHE A 469 -10.78 -16.58 -14.83
CA PHE A 469 -9.52 -17.02 -14.21
C PHE A 469 -9.75 -18.17 -13.23
N HIS A 470 -10.93 -18.24 -12.61
CA HIS A 470 -11.22 -19.22 -11.56
C HIS A 470 -12.14 -20.36 -12.00
N LEU A 471 -12.98 -20.14 -13.02
CA LEU A 471 -13.97 -21.11 -13.51
C LEU A 471 -13.40 -22.00 -14.62
N HIS A 472 -13.82 -23.25 -14.64
CA HIS A 472 -13.31 -24.29 -15.56
C HIS A 472 -13.81 -24.17 -17.02
N TYR A 473 -14.67 -23.20 -17.32
CA TYR A 473 -15.34 -23.00 -18.64
C TYR A 473 -15.30 -21.53 -19.08
N PRO A 474 -14.10 -20.97 -19.34
CA PRO A 474 -13.91 -19.55 -19.68
C PRO A 474 -14.66 -19.15 -20.96
N ASP A 475 -14.73 -20.02 -21.97
CA ASP A 475 -15.35 -19.71 -23.26
C ASP A 475 -16.87 -19.43 -23.15
N TYR A 476 -17.55 -20.16 -22.26
CA TYR A 476 -18.96 -19.92 -21.95
C TYR A 476 -19.16 -18.55 -21.25
N ILE A 477 -18.26 -18.19 -20.34
CA ILE A 477 -18.33 -16.93 -19.58
C ILE A 477 -18.12 -15.72 -20.50
N TYR A 478 -17.23 -15.82 -21.49
CA TYR A 478 -17.02 -14.73 -22.44
C TYR A 478 -18.18 -14.58 -23.44
N SER A 479 -18.84 -15.67 -23.82
CA SER A 479 -19.93 -15.68 -24.79
C SER A 479 -21.30 -15.26 -24.23
N THR A 480 -21.53 -15.35 -22.91
CA THR A 480 -22.76 -14.90 -22.27
C THR A 480 -22.60 -13.59 -21.48
N ASN A 481 -23.69 -12.81 -21.36
CA ASN A 481 -23.76 -11.60 -20.52
C ASN A 481 -24.63 -11.79 -19.28
N SER A 482 -25.40 -12.88 -19.20
CA SER A 482 -26.24 -13.19 -18.04
C SER A 482 -26.23 -14.69 -17.71
N PHE A 483 -26.46 -14.99 -16.44
CA PHE A 483 -26.57 -16.34 -15.92
C PHE A 483 -27.80 -16.43 -15.00
N PRO A 484 -28.91 -17.06 -15.44
CA PRO A 484 -30.13 -17.13 -14.65
C PRO A 484 -29.96 -18.13 -13.48
N ILE A 485 -30.43 -17.74 -12.30
CA ILE A 485 -30.43 -18.55 -11.09
C ILE A 485 -31.87 -18.61 -10.57
N LYS A 486 -32.49 -19.79 -10.65
CA LYS A 486 -33.84 -20.07 -10.13
C LYS A 486 -33.86 -20.25 -8.61
N ARG A 487 -33.45 -19.21 -7.89
CA ARG A 487 -33.52 -19.14 -6.42
C ARG A 487 -33.53 -17.67 -5.99
N LEU A 488 -33.83 -17.43 -4.72
CA LEU A 488 -33.80 -16.11 -4.11
C LEU A 488 -32.39 -15.72 -3.65
N SER A 489 -32.12 -14.42 -3.64
CA SER A 489 -30.83 -13.86 -3.26
C SER A 489 -30.67 -13.80 -1.75
N SER A 490 -30.06 -14.83 -1.18
CA SER A 490 -29.79 -14.96 0.26
C SER A 490 -28.50 -14.27 0.74
N GLY A 491 -27.69 -13.72 -0.16
CA GLY A 491 -26.36 -13.15 0.15
C GLY A 491 -25.18 -14.15 0.01
N CYS A 492 -25.46 -15.46 -0.14
CA CYS A 492 -24.43 -16.49 -0.22
C CYS A 492 -23.51 -16.33 -1.45
N LEU A 493 -24.06 -15.90 -2.60
CA LEU A 493 -23.23 -15.68 -3.80
C LEU A 493 -22.34 -14.46 -3.64
N GLU A 494 -22.80 -13.38 -3.02
CA GLU A 494 -21.93 -12.24 -2.69
C GLU A 494 -20.76 -12.65 -1.79
N GLN A 495 -20.98 -13.48 -0.77
CA GLN A 495 -19.90 -13.98 0.10
C GLN A 495 -18.90 -14.85 -0.68
N TYR A 496 -19.40 -15.73 -1.55
CA TYR A 496 -18.55 -16.50 -2.45
C TYR A 496 -17.76 -15.60 -3.40
N LEU A 497 -18.38 -14.56 -3.96
CA LEU A 497 -17.71 -13.60 -4.84
C LEU A 497 -16.67 -12.79 -4.08
N ASP A 498 -16.94 -12.37 -2.84
CA ASP A 498 -15.94 -11.70 -2.00
C ASP A 498 -14.73 -12.64 -1.82
N ALA A 499 -14.96 -13.91 -1.48
CA ALA A 499 -13.90 -14.90 -1.41
C ALA A 499 -13.16 -15.03 -2.76
N LEU A 500 -13.86 -15.09 -3.89
CA LEU A 500 -13.26 -15.18 -5.23
C LEU A 500 -12.36 -13.99 -5.56
N TYR A 501 -12.75 -12.79 -5.14
CA TYR A 501 -11.99 -11.55 -5.35
C TYR A 501 -10.79 -11.40 -4.40
N GLY A 502 -10.55 -12.37 -3.52
CA GLY A 502 -9.40 -12.41 -2.64
C GLY A 502 -9.68 -11.95 -1.21
N PHE A 503 -10.92 -11.60 -0.86
CA PHE A 503 -11.28 -11.28 0.52
C PHE A 503 -11.16 -12.53 1.43
N PRO A 504 -10.80 -12.36 2.72
CA PRO A 504 -10.65 -13.47 3.65
C PRO A 504 -11.98 -14.23 3.86
N ILE A 505 -11.87 -15.55 4.04
CA ILE A 505 -13.00 -16.42 4.40
C ILE A 505 -13.01 -16.52 5.93
N TYR A 506 -14.06 -16.01 6.56
CA TYR A 506 -14.23 -16.05 8.00
C TYR A 506 -15.05 -17.27 8.43
N ILE A 507 -14.70 -17.84 9.58
CA ILE A 507 -15.18 -19.18 10.00
C ILE A 507 -16.29 -19.10 11.07
N HIS A 508 -16.53 -17.93 11.67
CA HIS A 508 -17.39 -17.77 12.86
C HIS A 508 -18.88 -18.12 12.70
N ALA A 509 -19.34 -18.50 11.50
CA ALA A 509 -20.64 -19.11 11.28
C ALA A 509 -20.52 -20.29 10.30
N ARG A 510 -20.74 -21.51 10.80
CA ARG A 510 -20.72 -22.78 10.03
C ARG A 510 -21.52 -22.67 8.72
N GLN A 511 -22.68 -22.02 8.78
CA GLN A 511 -23.57 -21.84 7.63
C GLN A 511 -22.88 -21.03 6.52
N THR A 512 -22.18 -19.95 6.87
CA THR A 512 -21.46 -19.08 5.93
C THR A 512 -20.38 -19.86 5.16
N VAL A 513 -19.57 -20.68 5.84
CA VAL A 513 -18.52 -21.48 5.18
C VAL A 513 -19.13 -22.56 4.30
N LYS A 514 -20.17 -23.24 4.79
CA LYS A 514 -20.91 -24.25 4.01
C LYS A 514 -21.54 -23.64 2.75
N ASP A 515 -22.13 -22.46 2.86
CA ASP A 515 -22.75 -21.76 1.73
C ASP A 515 -21.69 -21.38 0.67
N ILE A 516 -20.54 -20.83 1.10
CA ILE A 516 -19.42 -20.50 0.21
C ILE A 516 -18.91 -21.75 -0.50
N LEU A 517 -18.69 -22.85 0.23
CA LEU A 517 -18.18 -24.10 -0.32
C LEU A 517 -19.19 -24.80 -1.24
N SER A 518 -20.48 -24.71 -0.93
CA SER A 518 -21.57 -25.22 -1.77
C SER A 518 -21.60 -24.51 -3.11
N VAL A 519 -21.54 -23.17 -3.10
CA VAL A 519 -21.45 -22.37 -4.33
C VAL A 519 -20.14 -22.67 -5.08
N ALA A 520 -19.01 -22.82 -4.37
CA ALA A 520 -17.74 -23.17 -4.97
C ALA A 520 -17.75 -24.55 -5.65
N ARG A 521 -18.45 -25.54 -5.07
CA ARG A 521 -18.66 -26.86 -5.68
C ARG A 521 -19.48 -26.75 -6.96
N THR A 522 -20.58 -25.98 -6.96
CA THR A 522 -21.41 -25.74 -8.15
C THR A 522 -20.58 -25.13 -9.30
N PHE A 523 -19.69 -24.20 -8.98
CA PHE A 523 -18.84 -23.51 -9.94
C PHE A 523 -17.48 -24.20 -10.20
N ILE A 524 -17.19 -25.32 -9.53
CA ILE A 524 -15.94 -26.09 -9.63
C ILE A 524 -14.70 -25.20 -9.35
N THR A 525 -14.75 -24.36 -8.32
CA THR A 525 -13.67 -23.42 -7.98
C THR A 525 -12.77 -23.96 -6.85
N HIS A 526 -11.81 -24.82 -7.23
CA HIS A 526 -10.87 -25.44 -6.28
C HIS A 526 -10.06 -24.44 -5.43
N ALA A 527 -9.78 -23.25 -5.96
CA ALA A 527 -9.04 -22.20 -5.25
C ALA A 527 -9.75 -21.75 -3.95
N ILE A 528 -11.09 -21.78 -3.92
CA ILE A 528 -11.87 -21.42 -2.73
C ILE A 528 -11.71 -22.49 -1.65
N SER A 529 -11.87 -23.77 -2.00
CA SER A 529 -11.66 -24.89 -1.07
C SER A 529 -10.24 -24.90 -0.49
N GLN A 530 -9.23 -24.61 -1.31
CA GLN A 530 -7.83 -24.51 -0.86
C GLN A 530 -7.58 -23.36 0.12
N ARG A 531 -8.38 -22.29 0.05
CA ARG A 531 -8.31 -21.13 0.96
C ARG A 531 -9.19 -21.29 2.20
N ALA A 532 -10.31 -21.99 2.10
CA ALA A 532 -11.17 -22.31 3.24
C ALA A 532 -10.46 -23.23 4.23
N ALA A 533 -9.69 -24.22 3.75
CA ALA A 533 -8.98 -25.16 4.61
C ALA A 533 -8.03 -24.50 5.65
N PRO A 534 -7.08 -23.62 5.28
CA PRO A 534 -6.23 -22.95 6.27
C PRO A 534 -7.01 -22.01 7.18
N ALA A 535 -8.11 -21.40 6.70
CA ALA A 535 -8.96 -20.55 7.56
C ALA A 535 -9.63 -21.38 8.66
N ILE A 536 -10.21 -22.55 8.32
CA ILE A 536 -10.79 -23.50 9.29
C ILE A 536 -9.73 -23.97 10.30
N ILE A 537 -8.52 -24.28 9.83
CA ILE A 537 -7.43 -24.72 10.71
C ILE A 537 -7.01 -23.59 11.66
N TYR A 538 -6.89 -22.37 11.17
CA TYR A 538 -6.46 -21.21 11.97
C TYR A 538 -7.49 -20.84 13.04
N ASP A 539 -8.78 -20.94 12.73
CA ASP A 539 -9.88 -20.64 13.67
C ASP A 539 -9.80 -21.50 14.94
N SER A 540 -9.26 -22.73 14.85
CA SER A 540 -9.02 -23.57 16.02
C SER A 540 -7.95 -23.04 16.99
N MET A 541 -7.18 -21.99 16.64
CA MET A 541 -6.14 -21.35 17.47
C MET A 541 -5.15 -22.33 18.15
N GLY A 542 -4.89 -23.47 17.53
CA GLY A 542 -4.03 -24.52 18.11
C GLY A 542 -4.74 -25.52 19.03
N GLN A 543 -6.02 -25.32 19.35
CA GLN A 543 -6.89 -26.31 20.01
C GLN A 543 -7.44 -27.35 19.02
N ASP A 544 -8.20 -28.34 19.51
CA ASP A 544 -8.83 -29.34 18.67
C ASP A 544 -9.78 -28.73 17.63
N ILE A 545 -9.79 -29.32 16.43
CA ILE A 545 -10.71 -28.87 15.37
C ILE A 545 -12.11 -29.34 15.75
N PRO A 546 -13.09 -28.43 15.91
CA PRO A 546 -14.43 -28.81 16.33
C PRO A 546 -15.10 -29.79 15.34
N LYS A 547 -15.86 -30.76 15.84
CA LYS A 547 -16.47 -31.85 15.05
C LYS A 547 -17.30 -31.34 13.86
N ASN A 548 -18.02 -30.23 14.04
CA ASN A 548 -18.79 -29.59 12.97
C ASN A 548 -17.93 -29.11 11.78
N HIS A 549 -16.68 -28.71 12.00
CA HIS A 549 -15.73 -28.36 10.94
C HIS A 549 -15.13 -29.60 10.28
N VAL A 550 -14.98 -30.69 11.03
CA VAL A 550 -14.56 -31.99 10.49
C VAL A 550 -15.64 -32.57 9.57
N GLU A 551 -16.91 -32.52 9.99
CA GLU A 551 -18.06 -32.88 9.15
C GLU A 551 -18.06 -32.10 7.83
N LEU A 552 -17.84 -30.78 7.90
CA LEU A 552 -17.73 -29.93 6.71
C LEU A 552 -16.53 -30.32 5.83
N ALA A 553 -15.40 -30.67 6.44
CA ALA A 553 -14.22 -31.10 5.73
C ALA A 553 -14.40 -32.45 5.03
N VAL A 554 -15.17 -33.37 5.62
CA VAL A 554 -15.58 -34.63 4.96
C VAL A 554 -16.51 -34.31 3.80
N GLU A 555 -17.57 -33.54 4.04
CA GLU A 555 -18.59 -33.18 3.03
C GLU A 555 -17.92 -32.57 1.78
N PHE A 556 -16.95 -31.64 1.96
CA PHE A 556 -16.30 -30.89 0.89
C PHE A 556 -14.88 -31.36 0.49
N ASP A 557 -14.48 -32.57 0.87
CA ASP A 557 -13.14 -33.16 0.60
C ASP A 557 -11.96 -32.23 0.97
N LEU A 558 -12.05 -31.53 2.11
CA LEU A 558 -11.00 -30.62 2.60
C LEU A 558 -9.88 -31.40 3.31
N ARG A 559 -9.10 -32.16 2.55
CA ARG A 559 -8.05 -33.08 3.07
C ARG A 559 -7.08 -32.43 4.05
N ARG A 560 -6.69 -31.17 3.82
CA ARG A 560 -5.79 -30.43 4.72
C ARG A 560 -6.38 -30.28 6.13
N VAL A 561 -7.68 -30.07 6.25
CA VAL A 561 -8.37 -29.96 7.54
C VAL A 561 -8.40 -31.32 8.22
N ILE A 562 -8.73 -32.39 7.48
CA ILE A 562 -8.73 -33.77 8.02
C ILE A 562 -7.33 -34.17 8.52
N HIS A 563 -6.28 -33.91 7.76
CA HIS A 563 -4.91 -34.20 8.21
C HIS A 563 -4.51 -33.39 9.44
N ALA A 564 -4.87 -32.11 9.50
CA ALA A 564 -4.60 -31.27 10.66
C ALA A 564 -5.36 -31.77 11.90
N TRP A 565 -6.62 -32.18 11.75
CA TRP A 565 -7.42 -32.78 12.80
C TRP A 565 -6.79 -34.08 13.33
N LEU A 566 -6.50 -35.04 12.44
CA LEU A 566 -5.88 -36.32 12.82
C LEU A 566 -4.48 -36.15 13.42
N SER A 567 -3.74 -35.10 13.04
CA SER A 567 -2.40 -34.83 13.58
C SER A 567 -2.41 -34.36 15.04
N LYS A 568 -3.53 -33.78 15.50
CA LYS A 568 -3.71 -33.32 16.88
C LYS A 568 -4.20 -34.42 17.82
N MET A 569 -4.64 -35.54 17.28
CA MET A 569 -5.17 -36.67 18.05
C MET A 569 -4.06 -37.66 18.42
N ASP A 570 -4.03 -38.09 19.68
CA ASP A 570 -3.16 -39.18 20.11
C ASP A 570 -3.69 -40.53 19.63
N SER A 571 -4.99 -40.78 19.78
CA SER A 571 -5.71 -41.97 19.29
C SER A 571 -7.08 -41.55 18.70
N VAL A 572 -7.72 -42.42 17.91
CA VAL A 572 -9.06 -42.12 17.35
C VAL A 572 -10.11 -42.88 18.17
N ARG A 573 -11.12 -42.17 18.69
CA ARG A 573 -12.23 -42.78 19.43
C ARG A 573 -13.45 -42.95 18.53
N LYS A 574 -14.37 -43.83 18.92
CA LYS A 574 -15.62 -44.05 18.18
C LYS A 574 -16.44 -42.76 18.02
N GLU A 575 -16.57 -41.98 19.09
CA GLU A 575 -17.34 -40.72 19.12
C GLU A 575 -16.82 -39.67 18.13
N ASP A 576 -15.53 -39.71 17.81
CA ASP A 576 -14.86 -38.76 16.91
C ASP A 576 -15.26 -38.98 15.44
N VAL A 577 -15.57 -40.23 15.07
CA VAL A 577 -15.98 -40.60 13.69
C VAL A 577 -17.48 -40.86 13.56
N GLU A 578 -18.18 -41.08 14.67
CA GLU A 578 -19.62 -41.29 14.69
C GLU A 578 -20.36 -40.04 14.18
N GLY A 579 -21.22 -40.19 13.18
CA GLY A 579 -21.92 -39.07 12.52
C GLY A 579 -21.17 -38.43 11.36
N LEU A 580 -19.92 -38.83 11.06
CA LEU A 580 -19.30 -38.50 9.77
C LEU A 580 -20.01 -39.28 8.67
N ASN A 581 -20.40 -38.59 7.59
CA ASN A 581 -21.07 -39.24 6.47
C ASN A 581 -20.06 -40.08 5.66
N ILE A 582 -19.98 -41.38 5.95
CA ILE A 582 -19.05 -42.32 5.32
C ILE A 582 -19.31 -42.44 3.82
N GLU A 583 -20.56 -42.34 3.38
CA GLU A 583 -20.95 -42.46 1.97
C GLU A 583 -20.47 -41.28 1.11
N GLU A 584 -20.39 -40.09 1.70
CA GLU A 584 -19.88 -38.88 1.05
C GLU A 584 -18.36 -38.71 1.17
N MET A 585 -17.70 -39.58 1.95
CA MET A 585 -16.27 -39.47 2.24
C MET A 585 -15.42 -39.92 1.05
N SER A 586 -14.44 -39.10 0.66
CA SER A 586 -13.49 -39.51 -0.37
C SER A 586 -12.58 -40.66 0.11
N GLY A 587 -12.17 -41.53 -0.83
CA GLY A 587 -11.30 -42.66 -0.50
C GLY A 587 -9.97 -42.24 0.14
N GLU A 588 -9.45 -41.06 -0.18
CA GLU A 588 -8.24 -40.52 0.44
C GLU A 588 -8.47 -40.03 1.88
N VAL A 589 -9.62 -39.40 2.17
CA VAL A 589 -10.01 -39.03 3.54
C VAL A 589 -10.20 -40.28 4.39
N MET A 590 -10.92 -41.28 3.85
CA MET A 590 -11.13 -42.57 4.53
C MET A 590 -9.81 -43.27 4.84
N LYS A 591 -8.91 -43.34 3.84
CA LYS A 591 -7.57 -43.91 4.00
C LYS A 591 -6.73 -43.16 5.04
N ALA A 592 -6.85 -41.83 5.14
CA ALA A 592 -6.15 -41.05 6.14
C ALA A 592 -6.62 -41.40 7.57
N ILE A 593 -7.93 -41.50 7.78
CA ILE A 593 -8.53 -41.89 9.06
C ILE A 593 -8.09 -43.32 9.43
N VAL A 594 -8.25 -44.28 8.51
CA VAL A 594 -7.87 -45.69 8.74
C VAL A 594 -6.39 -45.83 9.05
N ARG A 595 -5.50 -45.10 8.35
CA ARG A 595 -4.07 -45.10 8.66
C ARG A 595 -3.77 -44.58 10.06
N LYS A 596 -4.45 -43.52 10.49
CA LYS A 596 -4.28 -42.98 11.85
C LYS A 596 -4.73 -44.01 12.90
N VAL A 597 -5.86 -44.69 12.67
CA VAL A 597 -6.36 -45.77 13.52
C VAL A 597 -5.35 -46.92 13.63
N ILE A 598 -4.76 -47.36 12.52
CA ILE A 598 -3.76 -48.44 12.50
C ILE A 598 -2.48 -48.04 13.26
N ASN A 599 -2.01 -46.81 13.06
CA ASN A 599 -0.73 -46.36 13.61
C ASN A 599 -0.79 -45.98 15.08
N SER A 600 -1.92 -45.44 15.54
CA SER A 600 -2.05 -44.85 16.87
C SER A 600 -3.04 -45.57 17.79
N GLY A 601 -3.72 -46.62 17.29
CA GLY A 601 -4.68 -47.40 18.06
C GLY A 601 -6.11 -46.86 18.00
N TRP A 602 -7.07 -47.75 18.30
CA TRP A 602 -8.50 -47.45 18.39
C TRP A 602 -8.95 -47.58 19.85
N GLU A 603 -9.43 -46.50 20.44
CA GLU A 603 -9.99 -46.53 21.80
C GLU A 603 -11.45 -46.98 21.75
N LYS A 604 -11.71 -48.20 22.27
CA LYS A 604 -13.07 -48.69 22.55
C LYS A 604 -13.46 -48.18 23.93
N ASN A 605 -14.09 -47.02 24.01
CA ASN A 605 -15.02 -46.73 25.11
C ASN A 605 -16.43 -47.09 24.65
#